data_AF-A0A2V8MR55-F1
#
_entry.id   AF-A0A2V8MR55-F1
#
_cell.length_a   1.000
_cell.length_b   1.000
_cell.length_c   1.000
_cell.angle_alpha   90.00
_cell.angle_beta   90.00
_cell.angle_gamma   90.00
#
_symmetry.space_group_name_H-M   'P 1'
#
loop_
_entity.id
_entity.type
_entity.pdbx_description
1 polymer ?
#
loop_
_entity_poly.entity_id
_entity_poly.type
_entity_poly.pdbx_seq_one_letter_code
_entity_poly.pdbx_strand_id
1 'polypeptide(L)'
;MISVVGGLYGLNLIPLWRPKRITIFDINPMALTYFQTIRRVFTTSRDASHFLERLTAGDYEVATEAEQFVQENIRLKQMGCLPRSRGSTKRPYEQSWQYAFQHFDLTKQILSEVPLEIRSEPMESESFRAWIRDQNNLWIYCSNITEFHYFDLEFADPANVALVQIIYPGRVQLMDLAPLSGAPVKVRFEIPLRAERMDQ
;
A
#
# COMPACT_ATOMS: atom_id res chain seq x y z
N MET A 1 -7.67 6.43 2.16
CA MET A 1 -6.66 5.80 1.29
C MET A 1 -6.78 4.31 1.44
N ILE A 2 -6.79 3.58 0.33
CA ILE A 2 -6.63 2.12 0.31
C ILE A 2 -5.30 1.82 -0.37
N SER A 3 -4.43 1.07 0.31
CA SER A 3 -3.27 0.43 -0.34
C SER A 3 -3.62 -1.02 -0.60
N VAL A 4 -3.65 -1.39 -1.87
CA VAL A 4 -4.12 -2.68 -2.37
C VAL A 4 -2.97 -3.71 -2.51
N VAL A 5 -1.76 -3.28 -2.20
CA VAL A 5 -0.65 -4.19 -2.00
C VAL A 5 -0.01 -3.78 -0.68
N GLY A 6 0.26 -4.77 0.19
CA GLY A 6 1.04 -4.67 1.43
C GLY A 6 2.50 -4.30 1.20
N GLY A 7 2.83 -3.92 -0.03
CA GLY A 7 4.07 -3.26 -0.38
C GLY A 7 4.15 -1.89 0.28
N LEU A 8 5.25 -1.68 0.99
CA LEU A 8 5.57 -0.44 1.69
C LEU A 8 5.81 0.77 0.76
N TYR A 9 5.66 0.62 -0.57
CA TYR A 9 5.75 1.73 -1.52
C TYR A 9 4.67 2.80 -1.25
N GLY A 10 3.53 2.38 -0.70
CA GLY A 10 2.48 3.28 -0.23
C GLY A 10 2.93 4.27 0.85
N LEU A 11 4.06 4.04 1.53
CA LEU A 11 4.58 4.98 2.53
C LEU A 11 4.83 6.38 1.97
N ASN A 12 5.32 6.50 0.72
CA ASN A 12 5.50 7.82 0.10
C ASN A 12 4.17 8.52 -0.20
N LEU A 13 3.08 7.76 -0.35
CA LEU A 13 1.76 8.33 -0.65
C LEU A 13 1.07 8.88 0.60
N ILE A 14 1.45 8.40 1.79
CA ILE A 14 0.86 8.84 3.06
C ILE A 14 1.01 10.36 3.29
N PRO A 15 2.22 10.95 3.28
CA PRO A 15 2.38 12.39 3.47
C PRO A 15 1.85 13.21 2.29
N LEU A 16 1.77 12.62 1.09
CA LEU A 16 1.22 13.24 -0.11
C LEU A 16 -0.31 13.38 -0.04
N TRP A 17 -1.00 12.28 0.26
CA TRP A 17 -2.46 12.21 0.24
C TRP A 17 -3.11 12.62 1.56
N ARG A 18 -2.37 12.62 2.67
CA ARG A 18 -2.84 13.00 4.00
C ARG A 18 -4.18 12.36 4.35
N PRO A 19 -4.28 11.02 4.27
CA PRO A 19 -5.55 10.33 4.41
C PRO A 19 -6.15 10.53 5.81
N LYS A 20 -7.48 10.65 5.89
CA LYS A 20 -8.23 10.62 7.16
C LYS A 20 -8.55 9.22 7.67
N ARG A 21 -8.31 8.19 6.84
CA ARG A 21 -8.45 6.76 7.14
C ARG A 21 -7.56 5.98 6.17
N ILE A 22 -6.88 4.96 6.67
CA ILE A 22 -6.00 4.07 5.91
C ILE A 22 -6.57 2.67 5.98
N THR A 23 -6.73 2.02 4.83
CA THR A 23 -6.97 0.58 4.73
C THR A 23 -5.80 -0.04 4.00
N ILE A 24 -5.15 -1.03 4.61
CA ILE A 24 -4.12 -1.84 3.96
C ILE A 24 -4.71 -3.20 3.65
N PHE A 25 -4.52 -3.62 2.42
CA PHE A 25 -5.02 -4.86 1.88
C PHE A 25 -3.86 -5.62 1.25
N ASP A 26 -3.78 -6.92 1.52
CA ASP A 26 -2.95 -7.87 0.79
C ASP A 26 -3.47 -9.29 1.04
N ILE A 27 -3.43 -10.15 0.01
CA ILE A 27 -3.72 -11.58 0.16
C ILE A 27 -2.60 -12.31 0.88
N ASN A 28 -1.36 -11.80 0.79
CA ASN A 28 -0.17 -12.38 1.40
C ASN A 28 -0.02 -11.90 2.85
N PRO A 29 -0.22 -12.77 3.86
CA PRO A 29 -0.08 -12.40 5.26
C PRO A 29 1.30 -11.85 5.60
N MET A 30 2.36 -12.32 4.90
CA MET A 30 3.71 -11.82 5.14
C MET A 30 3.86 -10.35 4.76
N ALA A 31 3.21 -9.90 3.68
CA ALA A 31 3.22 -8.49 3.29
C ALA A 31 2.56 -7.60 4.36
N LEU A 32 1.49 -8.11 4.98
CA LEU A 32 0.83 -7.44 6.11
C LEU A 32 1.74 -7.39 7.34
N THR A 33 2.47 -8.47 7.65
CA THR A 33 3.47 -8.51 8.73
C THR A 33 4.61 -7.51 8.47
N TYR A 34 5.07 -7.36 7.22
CA TYR A 34 6.02 -6.32 6.84
C TYR A 34 5.46 -4.93 7.13
N PHE A 35 4.24 -4.63 6.71
CA PHE A 35 3.62 -3.34 6.97
C PHE A 35 3.50 -3.04 8.46
N GLN A 36 3.01 -3.99 9.26
CA GLN A 36 2.85 -3.83 10.71
C GLN A 36 4.19 -3.60 11.40
N THR A 37 5.21 -4.40 11.06
CA THR A 37 6.57 -4.26 11.61
C THR A 37 7.13 -2.88 11.28
N ILE A 38 7.08 -2.47 10.01
CA ILE A 38 7.61 -1.18 9.58
C ILE A 38 6.84 -0.03 10.24
N ARG A 39 5.51 -0.08 10.28
CA ARG A 39 4.70 0.93 10.96
C ARG A 39 5.09 1.06 12.43
N ARG A 40 5.25 -0.06 13.16
CA ARG A 40 5.66 -0.06 14.57
C ARG A 40 7.03 0.61 14.74
N VAL A 41 8.01 0.23 13.93
CA VAL A 41 9.36 0.83 14.03
C VAL A 41 9.35 2.31 13.64
N PHE A 42 8.59 2.70 12.60
CA PHE A 42 8.48 4.08 12.13
C PHE A 42 7.88 4.99 13.21
N THR A 43 6.73 4.58 13.76
CA THR A 43 5.98 5.38 14.75
C THR A 43 6.68 5.48 16.10
N THR A 44 7.56 4.52 16.44
CA THR A 44 8.36 4.55 17.67
C THR A 44 9.76 5.14 17.49
N SER A 45 10.14 5.54 16.26
CA SER A 45 11.45 6.14 16.00
C SER A 45 11.42 7.66 16.15
N ARG A 46 12.54 8.25 16.57
CA ARG A 46 12.69 9.70 16.75
C ARG A 46 12.62 10.45 15.42
N ASP A 47 13.39 9.99 14.44
CA ASP A 47 13.56 10.57 13.12
C ASP A 47 13.88 9.47 12.09
N ALA A 48 14.06 9.85 10.82
CA ALA A 48 14.36 8.94 9.73
C ALA A 48 15.68 8.18 9.90
N SER A 49 16.71 8.82 10.47
CA SER A 49 18.01 8.19 10.71
C SER A 49 17.90 7.11 11.77
N HIS A 50 17.28 7.42 12.91
CA HIS A 50 17.00 6.46 13.98
C HIS A 50 16.13 5.29 13.49
N PHE A 51 15.15 5.56 12.63
CA PHE A 51 14.35 4.52 12.01
C PHE A 51 15.20 3.55 11.16
N LEU A 52 16.04 4.08 10.28
CA LEU A 52 16.91 3.27 9.42
C LEU A 52 17.96 2.48 10.21
N GLU A 53 18.54 3.09 11.24
CA GLU A 53 19.47 2.43 12.17
C GLU A 53 18.81 1.22 12.83
N ARG A 54 17.59 1.40 13.37
CA ARG A 54 16.84 0.31 14.00
C ARG A 54 16.48 -0.81 13.03
N LEU A 55 16.06 -0.48 11.81
CA LEU A 55 15.82 -1.48 10.77
C LEU A 55 17.07 -2.29 10.42
N THR A 56 18.21 -1.60 10.30
CA THR A 56 19.49 -2.21 9.94
C THR A 56 20.03 -3.11 11.05
N ALA A 57 19.95 -2.66 12.30
CA ALA A 57 20.39 -3.40 13.47
C ALA A 57 19.43 -4.55 13.84
N GLY A 58 18.15 -4.45 13.47
CA GLY A 58 17.10 -5.30 14.04
C GLY A 58 16.74 -4.91 15.47
N ASP A 59 16.95 -3.65 15.84
CA ASP A 59 16.79 -3.16 17.22
C ASP A 59 15.33 -2.77 17.50
N TYR A 60 14.46 -3.79 17.49
CA TYR A 60 13.04 -3.68 17.80
C TYR A 60 12.47 -5.04 18.18
N GLU A 61 11.48 -5.02 19.07
CA GLU A 61 10.81 -6.22 19.54
C GLU A 61 10.04 -6.91 18.41
N VAL A 62 10.09 -8.24 18.43
CA VAL A 62 9.32 -9.16 17.59
C VAL A 62 8.78 -10.28 18.48
N ALA A 63 7.52 -10.64 18.32
CA ALA A 63 6.81 -11.57 19.18
C ALA A 63 6.52 -12.91 18.49
N THR A 64 6.49 -12.94 17.16
CA THR A 64 6.12 -14.13 16.38
C THR A 64 7.22 -14.57 15.42
N GLU A 65 7.20 -15.84 15.01
CA GLU A 65 8.11 -16.36 13.97
C GLU A 65 8.01 -15.57 12.66
N ALA A 66 6.80 -15.15 12.29
CA ALA A 66 6.58 -14.33 11.10
C ALA A 66 7.29 -12.96 11.22
N GLU A 67 7.21 -12.31 12.39
CA GLU A 67 7.91 -11.05 12.63
C GLU A 67 9.43 -11.23 12.69
N GLN A 68 9.93 -12.33 13.28
CA GLN A 68 11.35 -12.67 13.29
C GLN A 68 11.87 -12.85 11.86
N PHE A 69 11.15 -13.58 11.02
CA PHE A 69 11.50 -13.76 9.61
C PHE A 69 11.49 -12.43 8.83
N VAL A 70 10.50 -11.56 9.07
CA VAL A 70 10.44 -10.21 8.49
C VAL A 70 11.64 -9.37 8.92
N GLN A 71 11.98 -9.38 10.21
CA GLN A 71 13.13 -8.66 10.75
C GLN A 71 14.44 -9.15 10.13
N GLU A 72 14.66 -10.46 10.04
CA GLU A 72 15.83 -11.04 9.38
C GLU A 72 15.93 -10.56 7.92
N ASN A 73 14.83 -10.63 7.17
CA ASN A 73 14.84 -10.20 5.77
C ASN A 73 15.08 -8.69 5.60
N ILE A 74 14.53 -7.85 6.49
CA ILE A 74 14.79 -6.41 6.51
C ILE A 74 16.29 -6.15 6.69
N ARG A 75 16.92 -6.83 7.66
CA ARG A 75 18.37 -6.69 7.92
C ARG A 75 19.19 -7.15 6.73
N LEU A 76 18.92 -8.34 6.20
CA LEU A 76 19.59 -8.87 5.01
C LEU A 76 19.44 -7.94 3.80
N LYS A 77 18.27 -7.33 3.65
CA LYS A 77 18.03 -6.33 2.59
C LYS A 77 18.89 -5.08 2.78
N GLN A 78 18.94 -4.53 3.99
CA GLN A 78 19.76 -3.35 4.29
C GLN A 78 21.26 -3.61 4.08
N MET A 79 21.72 -4.82 4.37
CA MET A 79 23.09 -5.27 4.11
C MET A 79 23.35 -5.64 2.64
N GLY A 80 22.34 -5.59 1.77
CA GLY A 80 22.48 -5.94 0.34
C GLY A 80 22.70 -7.43 0.07
N CYS A 81 22.43 -8.29 1.06
CA CYS A 81 22.66 -9.74 0.99
C CYS A 81 21.38 -10.58 1.01
N LEU A 82 20.20 -9.96 0.84
CA LEU A 82 18.94 -10.70 0.74
C LEU A 82 18.96 -11.67 -0.46
N PRO A 83 18.74 -12.98 -0.24
CA PRO A 83 18.69 -13.97 -1.31
C PRO A 83 17.55 -13.68 -2.29
N ARG A 84 17.76 -13.96 -3.58
CA ARG A 84 16.72 -13.80 -4.62
C ARG A 84 15.44 -14.56 -4.32
N SER A 85 15.53 -15.71 -3.66
CA SER A 85 14.39 -16.52 -3.23
C SER A 85 13.52 -15.85 -2.17
N ARG A 86 14.05 -14.85 -1.45
CA ARG A 86 13.34 -14.09 -0.41
C ARG A 86 13.00 -12.66 -0.82
N GLY A 87 13.56 -12.17 -1.93
CA GLY A 87 13.22 -10.87 -2.50
C GLY A 87 14.09 -10.48 -3.69
N SER A 88 13.53 -9.68 -4.60
CA SER A 88 14.17 -9.32 -5.87
C SER A 88 14.78 -7.91 -5.86
N THR A 89 14.29 -7.00 -5.00
CA THR A 89 14.73 -5.60 -5.01
C THR A 89 16.01 -5.39 -4.20
N LYS A 90 17.04 -4.89 -4.87
CA LYS A 90 18.30 -4.45 -4.25
C LYS A 90 18.26 -2.99 -3.79
N ARG A 91 17.17 -2.26 -4.07
CA ARG A 91 17.05 -0.84 -3.70
C ARG A 91 16.93 -0.71 -2.17
N PRO A 92 17.78 0.08 -1.49
CA PRO A 92 17.67 0.30 -0.07
C PRO A 92 16.39 1.08 0.27
N TYR A 93 15.94 1.00 1.53
CA TYR A 93 14.74 1.72 1.96
C TYR A 93 14.91 3.24 1.88
N GLU A 94 16.11 3.77 2.16
CA GLU A 94 16.45 5.19 1.98
C GLU A 94 16.06 5.73 0.60
N GLN A 95 16.39 4.98 -0.46
CA GLN A 95 16.03 5.36 -1.83
C GLN A 95 14.56 5.06 -2.15
N SER A 96 13.95 4.07 -1.52
CA SER A 96 12.58 3.66 -1.81
C SER A 96 11.55 4.62 -1.18
N TRP A 97 11.87 5.22 -0.03
CA TRP A 97 10.94 6.00 0.79
C TRP A 97 11.41 7.44 1.03
N GLN A 98 12.15 8.00 0.07
CA GLN A 98 12.71 9.35 0.17
C GLN A 98 11.67 10.40 0.57
N TYR A 99 10.46 10.35 0.00
CA TYR A 99 9.42 11.33 0.29
C TYR A 99 8.83 11.15 1.70
N ALA A 100 8.62 9.90 2.12
CA ALA A 100 8.23 9.61 3.50
C ALA A 100 9.28 10.07 4.52
N PHE A 101 10.57 9.96 4.19
CA PHE A 101 11.67 10.40 5.07
C PHE A 101 11.85 11.92 5.09
N GLN A 102 11.68 12.60 3.95
CA GLN A 102 11.64 14.07 3.91
C GLN A 102 10.49 14.63 4.74
N HIS A 103 9.38 13.89 4.84
CA HIS A 103 8.20 14.25 5.62
C HIS A 103 8.00 13.28 6.81
N PHE A 104 9.08 12.93 7.51
CA PHE A 104 9.07 11.88 8.53
C PHE A 104 8.04 12.17 9.63
N ASP A 105 8.06 13.36 10.22
CA ASP A 105 7.14 13.71 11.32
C ASP A 105 5.68 13.67 10.91
N LEU A 106 5.35 14.19 9.71
CA LEU A 106 4.00 14.14 9.15
C LEU A 106 3.57 12.68 8.89
N THR A 107 4.46 11.87 8.30
CA THR A 107 4.19 10.46 8.02
C THR A 107 3.97 9.68 9.32
N LYS A 108 4.82 9.92 10.32
CA LYS A 108 4.72 9.35 11.66
C LYS A 108 3.41 9.75 12.35
N GLN A 109 3.04 11.02 12.30
CA GLN A 109 1.79 11.52 12.85
C GLN A 109 0.60 10.79 12.23
N ILE A 110 0.51 10.78 10.89
CA ILE A 110 -0.58 10.11 10.17
C ILE A 110 -0.63 8.61 10.52
N LEU A 111 0.51 7.90 10.48
CA LEU A 111 0.56 6.48 10.81
C LEU A 111 0.16 6.17 12.27
N SER A 112 0.31 7.13 13.18
CA SER A 112 -0.01 6.97 14.60
C SER A 112 -1.46 7.31 14.92
N GLU A 113 -1.99 8.37 14.31
CA GLU A 113 -3.27 8.99 14.71
C GLU A 113 -4.44 8.60 13.80
N VAL A 114 -4.18 8.29 12.52
CA VAL A 114 -5.25 8.03 11.56
C VAL A 114 -5.78 6.60 11.72
N PRO A 115 -7.12 6.39 11.72
CA PRO A 115 -7.70 5.07 11.75
C PRO A 115 -7.13 4.16 10.66
N LEU A 116 -6.63 3.00 11.09
CA LEU A 116 -5.98 2.01 10.25
C LEU A 116 -6.75 0.68 10.32
N GLU A 117 -7.20 0.20 9.18
CA GLU A 117 -7.78 -1.13 9.01
C GLU A 117 -6.83 -2.00 8.17
N ILE A 118 -6.61 -3.24 8.59
CA ILE A 118 -5.83 -4.23 7.83
C ILE A 118 -6.74 -5.38 7.46
N ARG A 119 -6.79 -5.70 6.17
CA ARG A 119 -7.63 -6.76 5.61
C ARG A 119 -6.75 -7.77 4.88
N SER A 120 -6.97 -9.05 5.18
CA SER A 120 -6.24 -10.17 4.57
C SER A 120 -7.20 -11.01 3.73
N GLU A 121 -7.47 -10.56 2.52
CA GLU A 121 -8.35 -11.25 1.57
C GLU A 121 -7.88 -10.97 0.13
N PRO A 122 -8.37 -11.69 -0.89
CA PRO A 122 -8.20 -11.33 -2.31
C PRO A 122 -9.08 -10.13 -2.72
N MET A 123 -8.70 -9.37 -3.75
CA MET A 123 -9.49 -8.20 -4.19
C MET A 123 -10.74 -8.63 -4.95
N GLU A 124 -10.64 -9.76 -5.61
CA GLU A 124 -11.71 -10.44 -6.30
C GLU A 124 -12.69 -11.12 -5.35
N SER A 125 -12.40 -11.16 -4.05
CA SER A 125 -13.30 -11.73 -3.05
C SER A 125 -14.62 -10.97 -3.01
N GLU A 126 -15.69 -11.72 -2.78
CA GLU A 126 -17.04 -11.16 -2.66
C GLU A 126 -17.14 -10.15 -1.51
N SER A 127 -16.49 -10.43 -0.38
CA SER A 127 -16.42 -9.55 0.78
C SER A 127 -15.72 -8.22 0.46
N PHE A 128 -14.60 -8.25 -0.27
CA PHE A 128 -13.94 -7.02 -0.70
C PHE A 128 -14.79 -6.23 -1.71
N ARG A 129 -15.37 -6.91 -2.70
CA ARG A 129 -16.23 -6.29 -3.72
C ARG A 129 -17.46 -5.63 -3.11
N ALA A 130 -18.11 -6.30 -2.16
CA ALA A 130 -19.24 -5.73 -1.43
C ALA A 130 -18.80 -4.52 -0.60
N TRP A 131 -17.67 -4.61 0.09
CA TRP A 131 -17.15 -3.52 0.91
C TRP A 131 -16.78 -2.28 0.09
N ILE A 132 -16.04 -2.44 -1.02
CA ILE A 132 -15.53 -1.32 -1.83
C ILE A 132 -16.65 -0.60 -2.59
N ARG A 133 -17.70 -1.33 -2.96
CA ARG A 133 -18.85 -0.81 -3.74
C ARG A 133 -19.46 0.43 -3.12
N ASP A 134 -19.60 0.43 -1.81
CA ASP A 134 -20.28 1.50 -1.07
C ASP A 134 -19.31 2.55 -0.50
N GLN A 135 -18.01 2.46 -0.82
CA GLN A 135 -17.05 3.48 -0.41
C GLN A 135 -17.03 4.66 -1.41
N ASN A 136 -16.97 5.88 -0.89
CA ASN A 136 -16.68 7.11 -1.64
C ASN A 136 -15.51 7.92 -1.03
N ASN A 137 -15.04 8.95 -1.73
CA ASN A 137 -13.92 9.78 -1.28
C ASN A 137 -12.63 8.98 -1.02
N LEU A 138 -12.17 8.23 -2.03
CA LEU A 138 -11.05 7.29 -1.91
C LEU A 138 -9.93 7.56 -2.90
N TRP A 139 -8.72 7.33 -2.41
CA TRP A 139 -7.53 7.12 -3.21
C TRP A 139 -7.11 5.65 -3.06
N ILE A 140 -7.05 4.93 -4.17
CA ILE A 140 -6.72 3.51 -4.24
C ILE A 140 -5.35 3.37 -4.91
N TYR A 141 -4.36 2.83 -4.19
CA TYR A 141 -3.05 2.50 -4.74
C TYR A 141 -2.97 1.00 -5.03
N CYS A 142 -2.96 0.63 -6.31
CA CYS A 142 -3.06 -0.73 -6.83
C CYS A 142 -1.71 -1.40 -7.12
N SER A 143 -0.60 -0.70 -6.88
CA SER A 143 0.75 -1.15 -7.30
C SER A 143 0.73 -1.65 -8.76
N ASN A 144 1.28 -2.82 -9.03
CA ASN A 144 1.37 -3.46 -10.33
C ASN A 144 0.49 -4.72 -10.44
N ILE A 145 -0.62 -4.79 -9.69
CA ILE A 145 -1.46 -6.00 -9.65
C ILE A 145 -1.97 -6.43 -11.03
N THR A 146 -2.26 -5.48 -11.91
CA THR A 146 -2.72 -5.74 -13.28
C THR A 146 -1.66 -6.36 -14.18
N GLU A 147 -0.39 -6.43 -13.77
CA GLU A 147 0.61 -7.21 -14.50
C GLU A 147 0.46 -8.72 -14.27
N PHE A 148 -0.30 -9.11 -13.23
CA PHE A 148 -0.47 -10.51 -12.84
C PHE A 148 -1.91 -10.98 -12.93
N HIS A 149 -2.88 -10.11 -12.68
CA HIS A 149 -4.28 -10.49 -12.59
C HIS A 149 -5.22 -9.38 -13.06
N TYR A 150 -6.21 -9.75 -13.86
CA TYR A 150 -7.31 -8.87 -14.27
C TYR A 150 -8.58 -9.22 -13.53
N PHE A 151 -9.30 -8.19 -13.08
CA PHE A 151 -10.56 -8.32 -12.35
C PHE A 151 -11.38 -7.06 -12.48
N ASP A 152 -12.63 -7.12 -12.03
CA ASP A 152 -13.54 -5.99 -12.03
C ASP A 152 -13.90 -5.58 -10.60
N LEU A 153 -14.03 -4.28 -10.37
CA LEU A 153 -14.69 -3.71 -9.20
C LEU A 153 -15.86 -2.84 -9.65
N GLU A 154 -16.88 -2.74 -8.80
CA GLU A 154 -18.03 -1.87 -9.02
C GLU A 154 -18.07 -0.84 -7.89
N PHE A 155 -18.44 0.40 -8.22
CA PHE A 155 -18.66 1.49 -7.29
C PHE A 155 -20.10 1.99 -7.46
N ALA A 156 -20.85 2.13 -6.37
CA ALA A 156 -22.24 2.59 -6.43
C ALA A 156 -22.33 4.07 -6.85
N ASP A 157 -21.43 4.91 -6.33
CA ASP A 157 -21.21 6.29 -6.75
C ASP A 157 -19.76 6.70 -6.46
N PRO A 158 -18.89 6.77 -7.47
CA PRO A 158 -17.46 7.03 -7.27
C PRO A 158 -17.15 8.53 -7.14
N ALA A 159 -18.05 9.32 -6.54
CA ALA A 159 -17.81 10.71 -6.23
C ALA A 159 -16.50 10.85 -5.42
N ASN A 160 -15.50 11.47 -6.04
CA ASN A 160 -14.14 11.62 -5.51
C ASN A 160 -13.38 10.31 -5.28
N VAL A 161 -13.46 9.37 -6.22
CA VAL A 161 -12.63 8.15 -6.23
C VAL A 161 -11.55 8.26 -7.30
N ALA A 162 -10.30 8.01 -6.92
CA ALA A 162 -9.16 7.95 -7.82
C ALA A 162 -8.37 6.65 -7.60
N LEU A 163 -7.90 6.05 -8.69
CA LEU A 163 -7.07 4.85 -8.70
C LEU A 163 -5.70 5.14 -9.30
N VAL A 164 -4.66 4.60 -8.68
CA VAL A 164 -3.27 4.71 -9.13
C VAL A 164 -2.67 3.33 -9.26
N GLN A 165 -2.22 2.98 -10.45
CA GLN A 165 -1.40 1.80 -10.69
C GLN A 165 -0.05 2.16 -11.33
N ILE A 166 0.93 1.29 -11.15
CA ILE A 166 2.26 1.40 -11.74
C ILE A 166 2.48 0.19 -12.62
N ILE A 167 2.66 0.42 -13.93
CA ILE A 167 2.96 -0.61 -14.92
C ILE A 167 4.47 -0.60 -15.18
N TYR A 168 5.15 -1.74 -15.08
CA TYR A 168 6.57 -1.88 -15.34
C TYR A 168 6.95 -1.37 -16.75
N PRO A 169 8.06 -0.62 -16.93
CA PRO A 169 9.12 -0.31 -15.95
C PRO A 169 8.91 0.99 -15.13
N GLY A 170 7.67 1.38 -14.82
CA GLY A 170 7.39 2.52 -13.94
C GLY A 170 6.37 3.53 -14.49
N ARG A 171 5.59 3.16 -15.51
CA ARG A 171 4.52 3.97 -16.06
C ARG A 171 3.40 4.08 -15.02
N VAL A 172 3.25 5.27 -14.45
CA VAL A 172 2.12 5.58 -13.57
C VAL A 172 0.87 5.77 -14.43
N GLN A 173 -0.22 5.10 -14.05
CA GLN A 173 -1.54 5.34 -14.57
C GLN A 173 -2.44 5.81 -13.43
N LEU A 174 -3.00 7.01 -13.58
CA LEU A 174 -4.02 7.59 -12.71
C LEU A 174 -5.37 7.51 -13.43
N MET A 175 -6.39 7.04 -12.73
CA MET A 175 -7.78 7.04 -13.19
C MET A 175 -8.62 7.83 -12.19
N ASP A 176 -9.18 8.94 -12.63
CA ASP A 176 -10.16 9.72 -11.89
C ASP A 176 -11.57 9.26 -12.29
N LEU A 177 -12.36 8.80 -11.31
CA LEU A 177 -13.73 8.35 -11.53
C LEU A 177 -14.77 9.46 -11.28
N ALA A 178 -14.37 10.63 -10.77
CA ALA A 178 -15.30 11.72 -10.50
C ALA A 178 -16.15 12.12 -11.72
N PRO A 179 -15.64 12.13 -12.98
CA PRO A 179 -16.47 12.42 -14.15
C PRO A 179 -17.60 11.41 -14.40
N LEU A 180 -17.51 10.21 -13.84
CA LEU A 180 -18.52 9.15 -13.99
C LEU A 180 -19.51 9.09 -12.81
N SER A 181 -19.37 9.96 -11.80
CA SER A 181 -20.22 10.01 -10.60
C SER A 181 -21.72 10.18 -10.89
N GLY A 182 -22.55 9.84 -9.90
CA GLY A 182 -24.02 9.91 -9.99
C GLY A 182 -24.69 8.66 -10.57
N ALA A 183 -23.93 7.62 -10.90
CA ALA A 183 -24.42 6.31 -11.32
C ALA A 183 -23.42 5.21 -10.94
N PRO A 184 -23.85 3.93 -10.89
CA PRO A 184 -22.93 2.82 -10.69
C PRO A 184 -21.88 2.74 -11.81
N VAL A 185 -20.63 2.57 -11.42
CA VAL A 185 -19.48 2.49 -12.33
C VAL A 185 -18.77 1.17 -12.14
N LYS A 186 -18.52 0.48 -13.25
CA LYS A 186 -17.66 -0.69 -13.31
C LYS A 186 -16.26 -0.25 -13.70
N VAL A 187 -15.27 -0.62 -12.90
CA VAL A 187 -13.84 -0.43 -13.19
C VAL A 187 -13.22 -1.77 -13.53
N ARG A 188 -12.70 -1.87 -14.74
CA ARG A 188 -11.94 -3.03 -15.22
C ARG A 188 -10.46 -2.81 -14.90
N PHE A 189 -9.93 -3.60 -13.97
CA PHE A 189 -8.52 -3.61 -13.61
C PHE A 189 -7.74 -4.40 -14.65
N GLU A 190 -7.47 -3.73 -15.78
CA GLU A 190 -6.69 -4.24 -16.89
C GLU A 190 -5.59 -3.23 -17.28
N ILE A 191 -4.81 -3.53 -18.33
CA ILE A 191 -3.83 -2.61 -18.90
C ILE A 191 -4.31 -2.15 -20.28
N PRO A 192 -4.69 -0.87 -20.46
CA PRO A 192 -4.84 0.18 -19.44
C PRO A 192 -6.11 0.01 -18.60
N LEU A 193 -6.15 0.58 -17.37
CA LEU A 193 -7.39 0.67 -16.59
C LEU A 193 -8.53 1.23 -17.44
N ARG A 194 -9.74 0.67 -17.30
CA ARG A 194 -10.97 1.18 -17.92
C ARG A 194 -12.08 1.33 -16.91
N ALA A 195 -12.94 2.32 -17.12
CA ALA A 195 -14.14 2.53 -16.33
C ALA A 195 -15.30 2.85 -17.27
N GLU A 196 -16.46 2.30 -16.97
CA GLU A 196 -17.71 2.51 -17.70
C GLU A 196 -18.87 2.62 -16.72
N ARG A 197 -19.87 3.45 -17.05
CA ARG A 197 -21.10 3.45 -16.29
C ARG A 197 -21.91 2.19 -16.63
N MET A 198 -22.60 1.65 -15.64
CA MET A 198 -23.40 0.43 -15.80
C MET A 198 -24.84 0.70 -16.26
N ASP A 199 -25.24 1.96 -16.34
CA ASP A 199 -26.55 2.40 -16.84
C ASP A 199 -26.54 2.78 -18.33
N GLN A 200 -25.40 2.60 -19.00
CA GLN A 200 -25.18 2.90 -20.42
C GLN A 200 -25.07 1.63 -21.27
#